data_AF-A0A2D0MXD1-F1
#
_entry.id   AF-A0A2D0MXD1-F1
#
_cell.length_a   1.000
_cell.length_b   1.000
_cell.length_c   1.000
_cell.angle_alpha   90.00
_cell.angle_beta   90.00
_cell.angle_gamma   90.00
#
_symmetry.space_group_name_H-M   'P 1'
#
loop_
_entity.id
_entity.type
_entity.pdbx_description
1 polymer ?
#
loop_
_entity_poly.entity_id
_entity_poly.type
_entity_poly.pdbx_seq_one_letter_code
_entity_poly.pdbx_strand_id
1 'polypeptide(L)'
;MIRELVEFTEQLDVVFKQTGLRPKDGLHLVLTAVKDEEGTYRISEEIEWRTYSRKEDEMEKLLKNCAAWTKAGWMIGTNKCMDLPQKAIHSVSPYCLAFKRSALEGGAAHRKIKAAINAGKKKEQLYNRIATYFGHTQQYITDQETDHYQISVAFCLALNTSEKLHQLLSRTGAWEALSDDSYIIFYLDLPLEVYRSAHNLYLQNKLFNTSDFNEDDGHGNTWGTSDFFNSFDSKKPFLLHRTATFQIPGRIKAHEARQLYEFGDLLTRKILPNPVPVFILQEELLEQAITIFKREALLDASVRKSYAGIIEELYDKHPEDLGNYYLLYYVKGIIRDFDFVNRFRYYLRAPDGSPWRVQQLIKFGEALSIDHVFEFQRQILPVILNNSLVRLTQKGMVVKYFEDIEPKHCDDNNAVIYGLVRKYRQAIYDFIYKSRRSGLTAAAFRDIMSSGIRSDISRGKTPFHICQKLNIWFSLNGYFDPDHSNFNGINMSETIPQLMEKMRQVANAGAHFETPEAFAFGAGQVIYFLLRQSKTENKTHALLEPFTQKTNPDMLKQEIARVFDRYKQEISFGQGRFERLMREVLGYSGPADLRKLFPVLLAGYFSEPVIFEQRPNDQ
;
A
#
# COMPACT_ATOMS: atom_id res chain seq x y z
N MET A 1 10.24 -17.86 7.10
CA MET A 1 10.54 -16.51 6.56
C MET A 1 11.95 -16.45 5.99
N ILE A 2 13.02 -16.44 6.80
CA ILE A 2 14.40 -16.27 6.29
C ILE A 2 14.72 -17.26 5.17
N ARG A 3 14.60 -18.57 5.43
CA ARG A 3 14.80 -19.63 4.44
C ARG A 3 14.10 -19.36 3.12
N GLU A 4 12.79 -19.11 3.18
CA GLU A 4 11.96 -18.89 1.98
C GLU A 4 12.37 -17.65 1.18
N LEU A 5 12.81 -16.57 1.86
CA LEU A 5 13.31 -15.37 1.17
C LEU A 5 14.69 -15.60 0.55
N VAL A 6 15.53 -16.40 1.21
CA VAL A 6 16.84 -16.82 0.70
C VAL A 6 16.64 -17.65 -0.57
N GLU A 7 15.82 -18.71 -0.50
CA GLU A 7 15.52 -19.60 -1.64
C GLU A 7 14.87 -18.83 -2.80
N PHE A 8 13.88 -17.98 -2.52
CA PHE A 8 13.27 -17.11 -3.54
C PHE A 8 14.31 -16.24 -4.26
N THR A 9 15.25 -15.65 -3.51
CA THR A 9 16.25 -14.74 -4.07
C THR A 9 17.33 -15.48 -4.86
N GLU A 10 17.64 -16.72 -4.48
CA GLU A 10 18.59 -17.58 -5.18
C GLU A 10 18.09 -17.99 -6.57
N GLN A 11 16.79 -18.19 -6.71
CA GLN A 11 16.18 -18.56 -7.99
C GLN A 11 16.08 -17.39 -8.99
N LEU A 12 16.31 -16.15 -8.56
CA LEU A 12 16.29 -15.01 -9.47
C LEU A 12 17.58 -14.95 -10.30
N ASP A 13 17.43 -14.90 -11.62
CA ASP A 13 18.58 -14.75 -12.51
C ASP A 13 19.24 -13.36 -12.42
N VAL A 14 20.47 -13.27 -12.96
CA VAL A 14 21.29 -12.05 -12.93
C VAL A 14 20.60 -10.87 -13.60
N VAL A 15 19.84 -11.10 -14.68
CA VAL A 15 19.13 -10.04 -15.41
C VAL A 15 18.04 -9.44 -14.53
N PHE A 16 17.26 -10.30 -13.86
CA PHE A 16 16.22 -9.83 -12.96
C PHE A 16 16.82 -9.09 -11.75
N LYS A 17 17.90 -9.62 -11.16
CA LYS A 17 18.65 -8.98 -10.08
C LYS A 17 19.28 -7.63 -10.45
N GLN A 18 19.47 -7.33 -11.74
CA GLN A 18 19.91 -6.02 -12.24
C GLN A 18 18.76 -5.09 -12.66
N THR A 19 17.54 -5.61 -12.79
CA THR A 19 16.39 -4.84 -13.26
C THR A 19 16.01 -3.74 -12.26
N GLY A 20 15.62 -2.58 -12.77
CA GLY A 20 15.18 -1.42 -11.98
C GLY A 20 16.30 -0.70 -11.21
N LEU A 21 17.58 -1.02 -11.44
CA LEU A 21 18.70 -0.24 -10.91
C LEU A 21 18.64 1.19 -11.44
N ARG A 22 18.85 2.17 -10.56
CA ARG A 22 18.93 3.59 -10.91
C ARG A 22 20.19 4.21 -10.32
N PRO A 23 20.84 5.16 -11.02
CA PRO A 23 21.94 5.94 -10.44
C PRO A 23 21.48 6.75 -9.22
N LYS A 24 22.44 7.25 -8.44
CA LYS A 24 22.17 8.24 -7.40
C LYS A 24 21.99 9.62 -8.04
N ASP A 25 21.17 10.49 -7.46
CA ASP A 25 21.06 11.87 -7.96
C ASP A 25 22.42 12.57 -7.87
N GLY A 26 22.86 13.19 -8.98
CA GLY A 26 24.07 14.01 -9.01
C GLY A 26 24.96 13.74 -10.23
N LEU A 27 26.26 13.99 -10.07
CA LEU A 27 27.27 13.88 -11.12
C LEU A 27 27.99 12.53 -11.06
N HIS A 28 28.05 11.86 -12.20
CA HIS A 28 28.74 10.59 -12.41
C HIS A 28 29.92 10.82 -13.35
N LEU A 29 31.13 10.48 -12.91
CA LEU A 29 32.37 10.61 -13.68
C LEU A 29 33.02 9.24 -13.80
N VAL A 30 33.35 8.82 -15.02
CA VAL A 30 34.03 7.56 -15.32
C VAL A 30 35.42 7.89 -15.84
N LEU A 31 36.43 7.35 -15.15
CA LEU A 31 37.84 7.57 -15.42
C LEU A 31 38.46 6.29 -15.99
N THR A 32 39.34 6.43 -16.96
CA THR A 32 40.07 5.30 -17.55
C THR A 32 41.49 5.28 -17.02
N ALA A 33 41.98 4.11 -16.61
CA ALA A 33 43.39 3.91 -16.28
C ALA A 33 44.16 3.50 -17.55
N VAL A 34 45.29 4.17 -17.80
CA VAL A 34 46.20 3.87 -18.91
C VAL A 34 47.56 3.46 -18.36
N LYS A 35 48.17 2.47 -18.98
CA LYS A 35 49.52 1.98 -18.64
C LYS A 35 50.53 2.70 -19.53
N ASP A 36 51.57 3.29 -18.94
CA ASP A 36 52.67 3.89 -19.70
C ASP A 36 53.69 2.84 -20.17
N GLU A 37 54.68 3.30 -20.94
CA GLU A 37 55.75 2.47 -21.51
C GLU A 37 56.62 1.79 -20.43
N GLU A 38 56.69 2.38 -19.23
CA GLU A 38 57.42 1.85 -18.07
C GLU A 38 56.57 0.86 -17.25
N GLY A 39 55.31 0.62 -17.65
CA GLY A 39 54.40 -0.31 -16.99
C GLY A 39 53.66 0.29 -15.79
N THR A 40 53.74 1.60 -15.57
CA THR A 40 53.05 2.31 -14.48
C THR A 40 51.67 2.77 -14.94
N TYR A 41 50.67 2.60 -14.06
CA TYR A 41 49.31 3.07 -14.33
C TYR A 41 49.13 4.54 -13.95
N ARG A 42 48.46 5.29 -14.82
CA ARG A 42 47.98 6.66 -14.57
C ARG A 42 46.54 6.82 -15.03
N ILE A 43 45.83 7.81 -14.50
CA ILE A 43 44.47 8.13 -14.97
C ILE A 43 44.54 8.99 -16.22
N SER A 44 43.76 8.62 -17.24
CA SER A 44 43.62 9.36 -18.50
C SER A 44 43.11 10.78 -18.25
N GLU A 45 43.43 11.70 -19.15
CA GLU A 45 42.87 13.04 -19.08
C GLU A 45 41.41 13.11 -19.53
N GLU A 46 41.00 12.16 -20.38
CA GLU A 46 39.64 12.03 -20.87
C GLU A 46 38.72 11.47 -19.78
N ILE A 47 37.56 12.12 -19.60
CA ILE A 47 36.57 11.78 -18.58
C ILE A 47 35.21 11.70 -19.24
N GLU A 48 34.58 10.53 -19.14
CA GLU A 48 33.17 10.40 -19.48
C GLU A 48 32.32 10.81 -18.28
N TRP A 49 31.32 11.68 -18.48
CA TRP A 49 30.47 12.12 -17.38
C TRP A 49 29.04 12.40 -17.80
N ARG A 50 28.13 12.24 -16.84
CA ARG A 50 26.71 12.62 -16.94
C ARG A 50 26.18 13.08 -15.58
N THR A 51 25.27 14.04 -15.60
CA THR A 51 24.40 14.31 -14.46
C THR A 51 23.16 13.44 -14.54
N TYR A 52 22.64 13.02 -13.39
CA TYR A 52 21.38 12.29 -13.29
C TYR A 52 20.47 12.93 -12.25
N SER A 53 19.19 13.06 -12.60
CA SER A 53 18.11 13.34 -11.66
C SER A 53 17.06 12.24 -11.70
N ARG A 54 16.50 11.87 -10.55
CA ARG A 54 15.38 10.92 -10.40
C ARG A 54 14.14 11.26 -11.22
N LYS A 55 14.03 12.48 -11.75
CA LYS A 55 12.95 12.93 -12.63
C LYS A 55 13.14 12.49 -14.08
N GLU A 56 14.33 12.03 -14.45
CA GLU A 56 14.63 11.48 -15.79
C GLU A 56 14.13 10.03 -15.87
N ASP A 57 13.34 9.74 -16.91
CA ASP A 57 12.77 8.42 -17.16
C ASP A 57 13.64 7.55 -18.07
N GLU A 58 14.39 8.16 -19.00
CA GLU A 58 15.33 7.44 -19.85
C GLU A 58 16.75 7.45 -19.26
N MET A 59 17.42 6.29 -19.31
CA MET A 59 18.82 6.16 -18.87
C MET A 59 19.70 5.78 -20.05
N GLU A 60 20.66 6.64 -20.35
CA GLU A 60 21.74 6.36 -21.29
C GLU A 60 22.60 5.17 -20.83
N LYS A 61 23.35 4.57 -21.77
CA LYS A 61 24.23 3.42 -21.50
C LYS A 61 25.23 3.70 -20.36
N LEU A 62 25.85 4.88 -20.33
CA LEU A 62 26.79 5.26 -19.28
C LEU A 62 26.13 5.24 -17.89
N LEU A 63 24.93 5.82 -17.76
CA LEU A 63 24.20 5.86 -16.49
C LEU A 63 23.77 4.45 -16.04
N LYS A 64 23.43 3.55 -16.97
CA LYS A 64 23.17 2.13 -16.65
C LYS A 64 24.41 1.45 -16.06
N ASN A 65 25.59 1.70 -16.64
CA ASN A 65 26.85 1.18 -16.11
C ASN A 65 27.15 1.76 -14.71
N CYS A 66 27.01 3.08 -14.55
CA CYS A 66 27.17 3.77 -13.27
C CYS A 66 26.24 3.22 -12.18
N ALA A 67 24.99 2.90 -12.51
CA ALA A 67 24.06 2.29 -11.57
C ALA A 67 24.53 0.89 -11.12
N ALA A 68 25.06 0.09 -12.05
CA ALA A 68 25.60 -1.23 -11.75
C ALA A 68 26.87 -1.15 -10.89
N TRP A 69 27.84 -0.31 -11.23
CA TRP A 69 29.05 -0.08 -10.43
C TRP A 69 28.72 0.50 -9.06
N THR A 70 27.75 1.42 -8.97
CA THR A 70 27.25 1.92 -7.69
C THR A 70 26.77 0.77 -6.84
N LYS A 71 25.88 -0.10 -7.38
CA LYS A 71 25.35 -1.24 -6.62
C LYS A 71 26.45 -2.19 -6.14
N ALA A 72 27.47 -2.40 -6.96
CA ALA A 72 28.64 -3.22 -6.65
C ALA A 72 29.76 -2.45 -5.91
N GLY A 73 29.46 -1.29 -5.31
CA GLY A 73 30.47 -0.49 -4.62
C GLY A 73 29.90 0.42 -3.54
N TRP A 74 28.65 0.23 -3.14
CA TRP A 74 27.96 1.08 -2.16
C TRP A 74 27.97 0.47 -0.77
N MET A 75 28.08 1.31 0.26
CA MET A 75 27.95 0.86 1.65
C MET A 75 26.56 0.26 1.94
N ILE A 76 26.49 -0.75 2.82
CA ILE A 76 25.22 -1.29 3.37
C ILE A 76 24.49 -0.19 4.17
N GLY A 77 25.26 0.61 4.91
CA GLY A 77 24.77 1.75 5.69
C GLY A 77 25.92 2.62 6.17
N THR A 78 25.61 3.83 6.64
CA THR A 78 26.63 4.82 7.05
C THR A 78 27.49 4.38 8.24
N ASN A 79 27.03 3.42 9.05
CA ASN A 79 27.84 2.82 10.13
C ASN A 79 28.80 1.73 9.62
N LYS A 80 28.63 1.28 8.37
CA LYS A 80 29.42 0.24 7.71
C LYS A 80 30.19 0.79 6.50
N CYS A 81 30.38 2.12 6.41
CA CYS A 81 31.24 2.73 5.38
C CYS A 81 32.72 2.59 5.72
N MET A 82 33.61 2.87 4.76
CA MET A 82 35.07 2.86 4.98
C MET A 82 35.64 4.19 5.49
N ASP A 83 34.80 5.22 5.59
CA ASP A 83 35.15 6.57 6.09
C ASP A 83 34.62 6.80 7.52
N LEU A 84 35.04 5.96 8.47
CA LEU A 84 34.67 6.13 9.87
C LEU A 84 35.71 6.97 10.63
N PRO A 85 35.30 7.81 11.60
CA PRO A 85 33.93 8.04 12.08
C PRO A 85 33.13 9.14 11.36
N GLN A 86 33.69 9.85 10.37
CA GLN A 86 33.10 11.06 9.78
C GLN A 86 31.94 10.79 8.80
N LYS A 87 31.97 9.67 8.08
CA LYS A 87 30.90 9.13 7.23
C LYS A 87 30.49 10.05 6.08
N ALA A 88 31.45 10.67 5.38
CA ALA A 88 31.16 11.49 4.20
C ALA A 88 31.41 10.75 2.88
N ILE A 89 32.30 9.76 2.86
CA ILE A 89 32.49 8.86 1.72
C ILE A 89 31.56 7.65 1.88
N HIS A 90 30.75 7.41 0.86
CA HIS A 90 29.63 6.44 0.89
C HIS A 90 29.85 5.20 0.01
N SER A 91 30.89 5.22 -0.82
CA SER A 91 31.38 4.03 -1.53
C SER A 91 32.20 3.15 -0.60
N VAL A 92 32.43 1.90 -1.02
CA VAL A 92 33.25 0.89 -0.33
C VAL A 92 34.12 0.09 -1.30
N SER A 93 34.17 0.51 -2.57
CA SER A 93 34.96 -0.13 -3.62
C SER A 93 36.29 0.59 -3.81
N PRO A 94 37.41 -0.14 -4.03
CA PRO A 94 38.70 0.45 -4.38
C PRO A 94 38.72 1.12 -5.76
N TYR A 95 37.64 0.99 -6.51
CA TYR A 95 37.45 1.55 -7.85
C TYR A 95 36.33 2.61 -7.87
N CYS A 96 35.79 3.01 -6.71
CA CYS A 96 34.71 4.00 -6.62
C CYS A 96 34.98 5.00 -5.50
N LEU A 97 34.77 6.28 -5.77
CA LEU A 97 34.76 7.33 -4.75
C LEU A 97 33.45 8.11 -4.83
N ALA A 98 32.60 7.99 -3.81
CA ALA A 98 31.29 8.64 -3.75
C ALA A 98 31.13 9.53 -2.52
N PHE A 99 30.78 10.80 -2.70
CA PHE A 99 30.44 11.73 -1.62
C PHE A 99 29.38 12.73 -2.08
N LYS A 100 28.82 13.53 -1.15
CA LYS A 100 27.85 14.58 -1.50
C LYS A 100 28.55 15.91 -1.81
N ARG A 101 27.98 16.73 -2.69
CA ARG A 101 28.46 18.08 -3.02
C ARG A 101 28.69 18.96 -1.78
N SER A 102 27.86 18.80 -0.76
CA SER A 102 27.99 19.49 0.53
C SER A 102 29.33 19.25 1.25
N ALA A 103 30.05 18.17 0.94
CA ALA A 103 31.35 17.84 1.52
C ALA A 103 32.54 18.54 0.84
N LEU A 104 32.36 19.06 -0.38
CA LEU A 104 33.34 19.88 -1.07
C LEU A 104 33.37 21.31 -0.53
N GLU A 105 34.42 22.04 -0.90
CA GLU A 105 34.56 23.45 -0.56
C GLU A 105 33.32 24.27 -0.97
N GLY A 106 32.94 25.22 -0.11
CA GLY A 106 31.69 25.98 -0.25
C GLY A 106 30.40 25.19 0.06
N GLY A 107 30.46 23.90 0.39
CA GLY A 107 29.29 23.11 0.80
C GLY A 107 28.95 23.22 2.29
N ALA A 108 27.71 22.92 2.68
CA ALA A 108 27.29 23.01 4.09
C ALA A 108 28.07 22.10 5.04
N ALA A 109 28.36 20.85 4.64
CA ALA A 109 29.12 19.91 5.48
C ALA A 109 30.58 20.34 5.61
N HIS A 110 31.20 20.81 4.54
CA HIS A 110 32.55 21.39 4.56
C HIS A 110 32.65 22.58 5.53
N ARG A 111 31.73 23.55 5.44
CA ARG A 111 31.67 24.69 6.37
C ARG A 111 31.52 24.24 7.82
N LYS A 112 30.61 23.29 8.07
CA LYS A 112 30.35 22.75 9.42
C LYS A 112 31.59 22.07 10.01
N ILE A 113 32.29 21.27 9.20
CA ILE A 113 33.53 20.60 9.62
C ILE A 113 34.63 21.64 9.86
N LYS A 114 34.77 22.65 8.99
CA LYS A 114 35.77 23.73 9.14
C LYS A 114 35.56 24.48 10.45
N ALA A 115 34.32 24.86 10.75
CA ALA A 115 33.96 25.51 12.00
C ALA A 115 34.25 24.61 13.22
N ALA A 116 33.97 23.30 13.12
CA ALA A 116 34.27 22.35 14.21
C ALA A 116 35.78 22.21 14.46
N ILE A 117 36.59 22.19 13.39
CA ILE A 117 38.07 22.18 13.49
C ILE A 117 38.56 23.46 14.16
N ASN A 118 38.07 24.63 13.72
CA ASN A 118 38.43 25.92 14.33
C ASN A 118 38.01 26.00 15.82
N ALA A 119 36.97 25.28 16.21
CA ALA A 119 36.53 25.14 17.60
C ALA A 119 37.25 24.03 18.38
N GLY A 120 38.35 23.49 17.87
CA GLY A 120 39.18 22.49 18.54
C GLY A 120 38.62 21.06 18.55
N LYS A 121 37.55 20.77 17.80
CA LYS A 121 37.00 19.40 17.72
C LYS A 121 37.86 18.55 16.79
N LYS A 122 38.12 17.29 17.18
CA LYS A 122 38.81 16.29 16.34
C LYS A 122 37.92 15.87 15.16
N LYS A 123 37.95 16.69 14.10
CA LYS A 123 37.26 16.50 12.83
C LYS A 123 38.28 16.72 11.71
N GLU A 124 37.95 16.23 10.53
CA GLU A 124 38.83 16.27 9.38
C GLU A 124 37.99 16.56 8.13
N GLN A 125 38.53 17.28 7.16
CA GLN A 125 37.84 17.56 5.90
C GLN A 125 37.87 16.35 4.96
N LEU A 126 37.03 16.36 3.92
CA LEU A 126 36.93 15.24 2.97
C LEU A 126 38.30 14.91 2.35
N TYR A 127 39.01 15.91 1.83
CA TYR A 127 40.22 15.73 1.03
C TYR A 127 41.30 14.93 1.77
N ASN A 128 41.50 15.20 3.07
CA ASN A 128 42.51 14.53 3.88
C ASN A 128 42.18 13.06 4.19
N ARG A 129 40.94 12.63 3.96
CA ARG A 129 40.47 11.26 4.26
C ARG A 129 40.44 10.35 3.04
N ILE A 130 40.59 10.89 1.83
CA ILE A 130 40.50 10.10 0.59
C ILE A 130 41.57 9.01 0.54
N ALA A 131 42.82 9.33 0.91
CA ALA A 131 43.90 8.35 0.94
C ALA A 131 43.62 7.21 1.93
N THR A 132 43.17 7.55 3.15
CA THR A 132 42.79 6.57 4.17
C THR A 132 41.63 5.68 3.71
N TYR A 133 40.64 6.27 3.03
CA TYR A 133 39.53 5.53 2.43
C TYR A 133 40.04 4.47 1.44
N PHE A 134 40.94 4.85 0.53
CA PHE A 134 41.51 3.90 -0.44
C PHE A 134 42.34 2.82 0.24
N GLY A 135 43.13 3.16 1.26
CA GLY A 135 43.85 2.15 2.05
C GLY A 135 42.92 1.11 2.68
N HIS A 136 41.74 1.53 3.16
CA HIS A 136 40.73 0.61 3.68
C HIS A 136 40.00 -0.18 2.60
N THR A 137 39.83 0.31 1.38
CA THR A 137 39.11 -0.43 0.32
C THR A 137 40.03 -1.36 -0.47
N GLN A 138 41.32 -1.04 -0.56
CA GLN A 138 42.32 -1.85 -1.25
C GLN A 138 42.57 -3.21 -0.59
N GLN A 139 42.24 -3.36 0.70
CA GLN A 139 42.26 -4.67 1.38
C GLN A 139 41.26 -5.69 0.79
N TYR A 140 40.32 -5.23 -0.05
CA TYR A 140 39.35 -6.09 -0.74
C TYR A 140 39.77 -6.41 -2.18
N ILE A 141 41.02 -6.15 -2.54
CA ILE A 141 41.63 -6.63 -3.80
C ILE A 141 42.36 -7.92 -3.46
N THR A 142 42.16 -8.97 -4.26
CA THR A 142 42.80 -10.27 -3.98
C THR A 142 44.27 -10.26 -4.39
N ASP A 143 45.11 -11.05 -3.70
CA ASP A 143 46.57 -11.09 -3.92
C ASP A 143 46.99 -11.48 -5.35
N GLN A 144 46.08 -12.09 -6.13
CA GLN A 144 46.29 -12.49 -7.52
C GLN A 144 46.06 -11.36 -8.54
N GLU A 145 45.62 -10.17 -8.10
CA GLU A 145 45.20 -9.05 -8.96
C GLU A 145 46.17 -7.85 -8.89
N THR A 146 47.45 -8.08 -9.17
CA THR A 146 48.50 -7.04 -9.06
C THR A 146 48.21 -5.79 -9.91
N ASP A 147 47.69 -5.95 -11.14
CA ASP A 147 47.32 -4.82 -12.00
C ASP A 147 46.14 -4.02 -11.42
N HIS A 148 45.11 -4.68 -10.89
CA HIS A 148 43.95 -3.98 -10.30
C HIS A 148 44.33 -3.19 -9.04
N TYR A 149 45.26 -3.72 -8.24
CA TYR A 149 45.81 -2.98 -7.11
C TYR A 149 46.54 -1.71 -7.58
N GLN A 150 47.42 -1.83 -8.57
CA GLN A 150 48.15 -0.67 -9.13
C GLN A 150 47.21 0.37 -9.75
N ILE A 151 46.17 -0.07 -10.47
CA ILE A 151 45.12 0.78 -11.01
C ILE A 151 44.38 1.54 -9.88
N SER A 152 44.03 0.86 -8.79
CA SER A 152 43.40 1.50 -7.62
C SER A 152 44.33 2.54 -6.97
N VAL A 153 45.63 2.26 -6.90
CA VAL A 153 46.64 3.23 -6.40
C VAL A 153 46.70 4.46 -7.32
N ALA A 154 46.74 4.27 -8.64
CA ALA A 154 46.72 5.37 -9.60
C ALA A 154 45.45 6.24 -9.45
N PHE A 155 44.31 5.60 -9.24
CA PHE A 155 43.03 6.26 -9.00
C PHE A 155 43.03 7.08 -7.69
N CYS A 156 43.55 6.52 -6.60
CA CYS A 156 43.76 7.24 -5.35
C CYS A 156 44.66 8.47 -5.57
N LEU A 157 45.81 8.30 -6.23
CA LEU A 157 46.75 9.39 -6.50
C LEU A 157 46.16 10.51 -7.36
N ALA A 158 45.18 10.22 -8.22
CA ALA A 158 44.47 11.22 -9.02
C ALA A 158 43.43 12.02 -8.22
N LEU A 159 42.99 11.53 -7.04
CA LEU A 159 41.87 12.10 -6.29
C LEU A 159 42.22 12.53 -4.86
N ASN A 160 43.40 12.16 -4.35
CA ASN A 160 43.72 12.26 -2.92
C ASN A 160 44.10 13.65 -2.38
N THR A 161 44.11 14.69 -3.22
CA THR A 161 44.29 16.09 -2.77
C THR A 161 43.18 16.99 -3.29
N SER A 162 42.98 18.13 -2.61
CA SER A 162 42.00 19.13 -3.02
C SER A 162 42.27 19.60 -4.46
N GLU A 163 43.52 19.91 -4.77
CA GLU A 163 43.94 20.45 -6.07
C GLU A 163 43.63 19.47 -7.19
N LYS A 164 44.03 18.19 -7.05
CA LYS A 164 43.82 17.17 -8.08
C LYS A 164 42.35 16.85 -8.29
N LEU A 165 41.59 16.72 -7.20
CA LEU A 165 40.15 16.47 -7.27
C LEU A 165 39.42 17.61 -7.98
N HIS A 166 39.72 18.87 -7.62
CA HIS A 166 39.13 20.05 -8.27
C HIS A 166 39.58 20.22 -9.72
N GLN A 167 40.82 19.84 -10.05
CA GLN A 167 41.29 19.82 -11.43
C GLN A 167 40.49 18.84 -12.31
N LEU A 168 40.09 17.67 -11.77
CA LEU A 168 39.22 16.75 -12.48
C LEU A 168 37.78 17.27 -12.57
N LEU A 169 37.25 17.85 -11.49
CA LEU A 169 35.90 18.39 -11.47
C LEU A 169 35.73 19.58 -12.42
N SER A 170 36.72 20.48 -12.51
CA SER A 170 36.67 21.66 -13.36
C SER A 170 36.59 21.32 -14.86
N ARG A 171 37.08 20.15 -15.28
CA ARG A 171 36.93 19.64 -16.65
C ARG A 171 35.48 19.37 -17.04
N THR A 172 34.60 19.16 -16.06
CA THR A 172 33.16 18.94 -16.31
C THR A 172 32.34 20.22 -16.17
N GLY A 173 32.73 21.13 -15.27
CA GLY A 173 31.95 22.33 -14.88
C GLY A 173 30.61 22.03 -14.17
N ALA A 174 30.03 20.85 -14.38
CA ALA A 174 28.69 20.47 -13.92
C ALA A 174 28.52 20.44 -12.39
N TRP A 175 29.61 20.26 -11.65
CA TRP A 175 29.58 20.14 -10.19
C TRP A 175 29.18 21.43 -9.46
N GLU A 176 29.35 22.59 -10.09
CA GLU A 176 29.02 23.90 -9.51
C GLU A 176 27.51 24.13 -9.40
N ALA A 177 26.73 23.59 -10.35
CA ALA A 177 25.28 23.71 -10.39
C ALA A 177 24.56 22.68 -9.50
N LEU A 178 25.30 21.74 -8.90
CA LEU A 178 24.72 20.69 -8.06
C LEU A 178 24.23 21.25 -6.72
N SER A 179 23.11 20.72 -6.25
CA SER A 179 22.65 20.96 -4.88
C SER A 179 23.53 20.26 -3.85
N ASP A 180 23.55 20.75 -2.62
CA ASP A 180 24.33 20.19 -1.51
C ASP A 180 24.04 18.69 -1.22
N ASP A 181 22.84 18.23 -1.57
CA ASP A 181 22.40 16.84 -1.40
C ASP A 181 22.77 15.92 -2.57
N SER A 182 23.14 16.48 -3.72
CA SER A 182 23.55 15.72 -4.90
C SER A 182 24.87 15.00 -4.65
N TYR A 183 24.97 13.78 -5.19
CA TYR A 183 26.20 13.00 -5.15
C TYR A 183 27.17 13.46 -6.24
N ILE A 184 28.45 13.27 -5.96
CA ILE A 184 29.54 13.27 -6.93
C ILE A 184 30.19 11.91 -6.80
N ILE A 185 30.21 11.15 -7.89
CA ILE A 185 30.69 9.76 -7.87
C ILE A 185 31.66 9.55 -9.01
N PHE A 186 32.87 9.13 -8.64
CA PHE A 186 33.92 8.73 -9.55
C PHE A 186 33.96 7.20 -9.65
N TYR A 187 34.05 6.69 -10.87
CA TYR A 187 34.22 5.28 -11.20
C TYR A 187 35.49 5.09 -12.02
N LEU A 188 36.08 3.92 -11.95
CA LEU A 188 37.02 3.44 -12.95
C LEU A 188 36.26 2.61 -14.00
N ASP A 189 36.60 2.80 -15.27
CA ASP A 189 36.07 1.97 -16.35
C ASP A 189 36.69 0.56 -16.32
N LEU A 190 36.19 -0.27 -15.42
CA LEU A 190 36.58 -1.66 -15.24
C LEU A 190 35.37 -2.58 -15.38
N PRO A 191 35.58 -3.85 -15.79
CA PRO A 191 34.50 -4.82 -15.83
C PRO A 191 33.75 -4.92 -14.50
N LEU A 192 32.42 -5.01 -14.56
CA LEU A 192 31.56 -5.04 -13.36
C LEU A 192 31.93 -6.18 -12.39
N GLU A 193 32.46 -7.30 -12.90
CA GLU A 193 32.89 -8.42 -12.07
C GLU A 193 34.04 -8.07 -11.12
N VAL A 194 34.92 -7.12 -11.51
CA VAL A 194 36.00 -6.63 -10.65
C VAL A 194 35.43 -5.88 -9.45
N TYR A 195 34.40 -5.04 -9.68
CA TYR A 195 33.66 -4.39 -8.59
C TYR A 195 32.93 -5.40 -7.70
N ARG A 196 32.27 -6.39 -8.31
CA ARG A 196 31.52 -7.44 -7.58
C ARG A 196 32.45 -8.25 -6.70
N SER A 197 33.65 -8.60 -7.16
CA SER A 197 34.65 -9.33 -6.38
C SER A 197 34.99 -8.60 -5.08
N ALA A 198 35.45 -7.35 -5.18
CA ALA A 198 35.80 -6.53 -4.02
C ALA A 198 34.59 -6.29 -3.09
N HIS A 199 33.42 -6.04 -3.66
CA HIS A 199 32.20 -5.82 -2.88
C HIS A 199 31.72 -7.08 -2.16
N ASN A 200 31.90 -8.27 -2.74
CA ASN A 200 31.55 -9.52 -2.08
C ASN A 200 32.39 -9.75 -0.81
N LEU A 201 33.69 -9.44 -0.84
CA LEU A 201 34.56 -9.48 0.34
C LEU A 201 34.13 -8.46 1.41
N TYR A 202 33.77 -7.25 0.99
CA TYR A 202 33.18 -6.25 1.89
C TYR A 202 31.89 -6.78 2.54
N LEU A 203 30.96 -7.33 1.75
CA LEU A 203 29.69 -7.85 2.23
C LEU A 203 29.89 -9.00 3.22
N GLN A 204 30.77 -9.97 2.93
CA GLN A 204 31.10 -11.07 3.84
C GLN A 204 31.48 -10.56 5.23
N ASN A 205 32.26 -9.48 5.30
CA ASN A 205 32.74 -8.92 6.56
C ASN A 205 31.74 -7.99 7.26
N LYS A 206 30.73 -7.48 6.56
CA LYS A 206 29.86 -6.39 7.06
C LYS A 206 28.36 -6.69 7.02
N LEU A 207 27.92 -7.85 6.53
CA LEU A 207 26.50 -8.17 6.42
C LEU A 207 25.84 -8.52 7.76
N PHE A 208 26.57 -9.01 8.75
CA PHE A 208 26.03 -9.26 10.08
C PHE A 208 25.74 -7.96 10.83
N ASN A 209 24.80 -8.00 11.78
CA ASN A 209 24.40 -6.82 12.56
C ASN A 209 25.54 -6.33 13.47
N THR A 210 26.12 -7.26 14.22
CA THR A 210 27.32 -7.07 15.04
C THR A 210 28.25 -8.27 14.90
N SER A 211 29.56 -8.02 15.00
CA SER A 211 30.59 -9.06 15.06
C SER A 211 30.70 -9.75 16.42
N ASP A 212 30.13 -9.16 17.47
CA ASP A 212 30.28 -9.64 18.87
C ASP A 212 29.76 -11.07 19.07
N PHE A 213 28.85 -11.51 18.20
CA PHE A 213 28.23 -12.84 18.26
C PHE A 213 28.60 -13.72 17.07
N ASN A 214 29.60 -13.35 16.26
CA ASN A 214 30.00 -14.17 15.13
C ASN A 214 30.71 -15.44 15.62
N GLU A 215 30.42 -16.56 14.96
CA GLU A 215 31.08 -17.85 15.18
C GLU A 215 31.54 -18.41 13.84
N ASP A 216 32.73 -19.00 13.80
CA ASP A 216 33.20 -19.78 12.66
C ASP A 216 32.86 -21.26 12.91
N ASP A 217 32.32 -21.95 11.91
CA ASP A 217 32.01 -23.37 12.03
C ASP A 217 33.22 -24.30 11.85
N GLY A 218 34.43 -23.74 11.68
CA GLY A 218 35.67 -24.48 11.47
C GLY A 218 35.81 -25.03 10.05
N HIS A 219 34.83 -24.78 9.18
CA HIS A 219 34.82 -25.17 7.78
C HIS A 219 34.84 -23.95 6.84
N GLY A 220 35.19 -22.78 7.38
CA GLY A 220 35.28 -21.53 6.62
C GLY A 220 33.94 -20.83 6.41
N ASN A 221 32.86 -21.24 7.10
CA ASN A 221 31.62 -20.47 7.11
C ASN A 221 31.49 -19.68 8.41
N THR A 222 31.31 -18.38 8.25
CA THR A 222 30.94 -17.52 9.37
C THR A 222 29.43 -17.49 9.55
N TRP A 223 29.02 -17.63 10.81
CA TRP A 223 27.66 -17.47 11.31
C TRP A 223 27.58 -16.20 12.13
N GLY A 224 26.50 -15.46 11.98
CA GLY A 224 26.34 -14.20 12.70
C GLY A 224 24.89 -13.75 12.83
N THR A 225 24.71 -12.63 13.50
CA THR A 225 23.37 -12.06 13.71
C THR A 225 22.86 -11.42 12.41
N SER A 226 21.62 -11.73 12.02
CA SER A 226 21.00 -11.13 10.83
C SER A 226 20.85 -9.63 10.98
N ASP A 227 21.23 -8.86 9.97
CA ASP A 227 20.97 -7.41 9.86
C ASP A 227 19.62 -7.09 9.18
N PHE A 228 18.95 -8.10 8.64
CA PHE A 228 17.69 -7.95 7.90
C PHE A 228 16.52 -7.65 8.85
N PHE A 229 16.09 -6.38 8.88
CA PHE A 229 15.05 -5.85 9.79
C PHE A 229 15.26 -6.17 11.28
N ASN A 230 16.53 -6.24 11.69
CA ASN A 230 16.90 -6.53 13.07
C ASN A 230 17.88 -5.47 13.57
N SER A 231 17.88 -5.19 14.88
CA SER A 231 18.80 -4.21 15.48
C SER A 231 19.21 -4.63 16.89
N PHE A 232 20.52 -4.72 17.13
CA PHE A 232 21.10 -5.02 18.45
C PHE A 232 21.75 -3.79 19.08
N ASP A 233 20.98 -2.72 19.30
CA ASP A 233 21.49 -1.54 20.00
C ASP A 233 21.58 -1.81 21.51
N SER A 234 22.79 -2.12 21.97
CA SER A 234 23.09 -2.40 23.39
C SER A 234 22.79 -1.25 24.33
N LYS A 235 22.63 -0.01 23.82
CA LYS A 235 22.23 1.16 24.60
C LYS A 235 20.73 1.21 24.88
N LYS A 236 19.94 0.34 24.25
CA LYS A 236 18.48 0.25 24.43
C LYS A 236 18.14 -1.05 25.15
N PRO A 237 17.96 -1.04 26.50
CA PRO A 237 17.74 -2.24 27.29
C PRO A 237 16.56 -3.10 26.85
N PHE A 238 15.53 -2.51 26.25
CA PHE A 238 14.33 -3.20 25.76
C PHE A 238 14.57 -4.00 24.45
N LEU A 239 15.71 -3.82 23.78
CA LEU A 239 16.13 -4.65 22.64
C LEU A 239 17.00 -5.84 23.09
N LEU A 240 17.34 -5.92 24.37
CA LEU A 240 18.17 -6.99 24.92
C LEU A 240 17.30 -8.05 25.58
N HIS A 241 17.65 -9.33 25.39
CA HIS A 241 17.00 -10.47 26.02
C HIS A 241 17.36 -10.62 27.51
N ARG A 242 17.12 -9.59 28.33
CA ARG A 242 17.60 -9.50 29.72
C ARG A 242 17.10 -10.61 30.67
N THR A 243 15.97 -11.22 30.35
CA THR A 243 15.37 -12.30 31.16
C THR A 243 15.47 -13.68 30.52
N ALA A 244 16.04 -13.77 29.30
CA ALA A 244 16.22 -15.05 28.64
C ALA A 244 17.55 -15.70 29.06
N THR A 245 17.65 -17.01 28.89
CA THR A 245 18.90 -17.77 29.08
C THR A 245 19.89 -17.56 27.93
N PHE A 246 19.51 -16.84 26.89
CA PHE A 246 20.31 -16.57 25.68
C PHE A 246 20.38 -15.07 25.39
N GLN A 247 21.45 -14.64 24.72
CA GLN A 247 21.68 -13.23 24.39
C GLN A 247 21.14 -12.82 23.02
N ILE A 248 21.00 -13.78 22.10
CA ILE A 248 20.50 -13.58 20.73
C ILE A 248 19.51 -14.68 20.36
N PRO A 249 18.53 -14.41 19.49
CA PRO A 249 17.50 -15.38 19.12
C PRO A 249 17.99 -16.43 18.10
N GLY A 250 19.10 -16.17 17.39
CA GLY A 250 19.66 -17.09 16.42
C GLY A 250 20.73 -16.45 15.54
N ARG A 251 21.39 -17.30 14.74
CA ARG A 251 22.41 -16.90 13.75
C ARG A 251 21.99 -17.36 12.36
N ILE A 252 22.50 -16.66 11.36
CA ILE A 252 22.39 -17.01 9.94
C ILE A 252 23.79 -17.12 9.33
N LYS A 253 23.92 -17.89 8.26
CA LYS A 253 25.16 -18.00 7.48
C LYS A 253 25.42 -16.71 6.69
N ALA A 254 26.68 -16.47 6.36
CA ALA A 254 27.07 -15.34 5.52
C ALA A 254 26.36 -15.33 4.15
N HIS A 255 26.12 -16.52 3.55
CA HIS A 255 25.38 -16.61 2.29
C HIS A 255 23.91 -16.17 2.45
N GLU A 256 23.22 -16.60 3.51
CA GLU A 256 21.83 -16.21 3.78
C GLU A 256 21.73 -14.69 3.99
N ALA A 257 22.68 -14.12 4.74
CA ALA A 257 22.74 -12.68 4.97
C ALA A 257 22.88 -11.90 3.66
N ARG A 258 23.63 -12.45 2.68
CA ARG A 258 23.80 -11.87 1.35
C ARG A 258 22.51 -11.92 0.55
N GLN A 259 21.81 -13.05 0.54
CA GLN A 259 20.52 -13.17 -0.17
C GLN A 259 19.48 -12.23 0.44
N LEU A 260 19.40 -12.12 1.76
CA LEU A 260 18.49 -11.18 2.43
C LEU A 260 18.82 -9.71 2.12
N TYR A 261 20.11 -9.36 2.03
CA TYR A 261 20.52 -8.02 1.61
C TYR A 261 20.12 -7.73 0.16
N GLU A 262 20.30 -8.69 -0.74
CA GLU A 262 19.87 -8.58 -2.13
C GLU A 262 18.34 -8.46 -2.23
N PHE A 263 17.59 -9.30 -1.51
CA PHE A 263 16.13 -9.23 -1.43
C PHE A 263 15.64 -7.86 -0.95
N GLY A 264 16.22 -7.36 0.15
CA GLY A 264 15.88 -6.04 0.69
C GLY A 264 16.10 -4.91 -0.32
N ASP A 265 17.14 -5.02 -1.14
CA ASP A 265 17.39 -4.08 -2.22
C ASP A 265 16.34 -4.18 -3.35
N LEU A 266 15.93 -5.37 -3.75
CA LEU A 266 14.86 -5.57 -4.75
C LEU A 266 13.54 -4.91 -4.31
N LEU A 267 13.19 -4.98 -3.02
CA LEU A 267 12.01 -4.31 -2.46
C LEU A 267 12.04 -2.79 -2.64
N THR A 268 13.20 -2.17 -2.84
CA THR A 268 13.32 -0.72 -3.06
C THR A 268 13.08 -0.29 -4.52
N ARG A 269 13.16 -1.22 -5.47
CA ARG A 269 13.20 -0.91 -6.92
C ARG A 269 11.83 -0.92 -7.61
N LYS A 270 10.75 -1.25 -6.90
CA LYS A 270 9.38 -1.39 -7.44
C LYS A 270 9.29 -2.35 -8.65
N ILE A 271 10.09 -3.40 -8.65
CA ILE A 271 10.09 -4.43 -9.71
C ILE A 271 9.30 -5.69 -9.33
N LEU A 272 9.05 -5.88 -8.04
CA LEU A 272 8.21 -6.96 -7.53
C LEU A 272 6.75 -6.46 -7.41
N PRO A 273 5.75 -7.35 -7.50
CA PRO A 273 4.38 -7.00 -7.16
C PRO A 273 4.28 -6.60 -5.68
N ASN A 274 3.24 -5.85 -5.32
CA ASN A 274 2.96 -5.53 -3.93
C ASN A 274 1.49 -5.81 -3.63
N PRO A 275 1.17 -6.79 -2.78
CA PRO A 275 2.11 -7.69 -2.06
C PRO A 275 2.88 -8.69 -2.96
N VAL A 276 3.94 -9.30 -2.44
CA VAL A 276 4.74 -10.35 -3.09
C VAL A 276 4.29 -11.72 -2.59
N PRO A 277 3.79 -12.62 -3.45
CA PRO A 277 3.61 -14.03 -3.10
C PRO A 277 4.92 -14.79 -3.30
N VAL A 278 5.41 -15.45 -2.25
CA VAL A 278 6.61 -16.29 -2.22
C VAL A 278 6.19 -17.75 -2.03
N PHE A 279 6.11 -18.50 -3.14
CA PHE A 279 5.67 -19.90 -3.17
C PHE A 279 6.75 -20.84 -2.62
N ILE A 280 6.35 -21.87 -1.86
CA ILE A 280 7.30 -22.71 -1.08
C ILE A 280 7.24 -24.22 -1.37
N LEU A 281 6.18 -24.72 -2.02
CA LEU A 281 5.96 -26.17 -2.21
C LEU A 281 5.74 -26.60 -3.66
N GLN A 282 5.82 -25.67 -4.61
CA GLN A 282 5.50 -25.90 -6.02
C GLN A 282 6.51 -25.17 -6.91
N GLU A 283 7.57 -25.87 -7.30
CA GLU A 283 8.64 -25.32 -8.13
C GLU A 283 8.09 -24.73 -9.45
N GLU A 284 7.19 -25.45 -10.13
CA GLU A 284 6.56 -24.96 -11.36
C GLU A 284 5.79 -23.65 -11.17
N LEU A 285 5.04 -23.52 -10.07
CA LEU A 285 4.27 -22.32 -9.77
C LEU A 285 5.19 -21.15 -9.41
N LEU A 286 6.26 -21.43 -8.67
CA LEU A 286 7.29 -20.46 -8.31
C LEU A 286 8.04 -19.95 -9.55
N GLU A 287 8.49 -20.85 -10.43
CA GLU A 287 9.15 -20.50 -11.68
C GLU A 287 8.23 -19.65 -12.59
N GLN A 288 6.96 -20.03 -12.69
CA GLN A 288 5.97 -19.25 -13.44
C GLN A 288 5.74 -17.87 -12.82
N ALA A 289 5.63 -17.78 -11.49
CA ALA A 289 5.49 -16.50 -10.79
C ALA A 289 6.71 -15.61 -11.01
N ILE A 290 7.93 -16.13 -10.86
CA ILE A 290 9.19 -15.41 -11.12
C ILE A 290 9.25 -14.94 -12.57
N THR A 291 8.84 -15.78 -13.53
CA THR A 291 8.77 -15.44 -14.95
C THR A 291 7.82 -14.27 -15.19
N ILE A 292 6.63 -14.28 -14.58
CA ILE A 292 5.68 -13.16 -14.65
C ILE A 292 6.30 -11.91 -14.01
N PHE A 293 6.88 -12.01 -12.81
CA PHE A 293 7.48 -10.85 -12.13
C PHE A 293 8.58 -10.23 -12.97
N LYS A 294 9.46 -11.03 -13.57
CA LYS A 294 10.52 -10.56 -14.47
C LYS A 294 9.94 -9.88 -15.71
N ARG A 295 8.95 -10.49 -16.36
CA ARG A 295 8.26 -9.91 -17.52
C ARG A 295 7.68 -8.55 -17.18
N GLU A 296 6.91 -8.45 -16.10
CA GLU A 296 6.29 -7.19 -15.68
C GLU A 296 7.34 -6.15 -15.22
N ALA A 297 8.44 -6.58 -14.59
CA ALA A 297 9.52 -5.69 -14.16
C ALA A 297 10.23 -4.98 -15.32
N LEU A 298 10.24 -5.57 -16.51
CA LEU A 298 10.84 -5.02 -17.72
C LEU A 298 9.91 -4.05 -18.48
N LEU A 299 8.61 -4.04 -18.18
CA LEU A 299 7.64 -3.13 -18.80
C LEU A 299 7.64 -1.75 -18.16
N ASP A 300 7.10 -0.75 -18.86
CA ASP A 300 6.81 0.56 -18.30
C ASP A 300 5.82 0.48 -17.14
N ALA A 301 6.08 1.24 -16.07
CA ALA A 301 5.29 1.17 -14.83
C ALA A 301 3.80 1.50 -15.03
N SER A 302 3.44 2.22 -16.10
CA SER A 302 2.05 2.56 -16.45
C SER A 302 1.24 1.39 -17.02
N VAL A 303 1.91 0.37 -17.56
CA VAL A 303 1.25 -0.78 -18.22
C VAL A 303 1.43 -2.10 -17.47
N ARG A 304 2.25 -2.12 -16.42
CA ARG A 304 2.47 -3.32 -15.60
C ARG A 304 1.18 -3.84 -15.00
N LYS A 305 1.04 -5.16 -14.96
CA LYS A 305 -0.01 -5.81 -14.19
C LYS A 305 0.13 -5.48 -12.70
N SER A 306 -1.02 -5.21 -12.08
CA SER A 306 -1.12 -5.15 -10.62
C SER A 306 -1.02 -6.56 -10.03
N TYR A 307 -0.86 -6.65 -8.70
CA TYR A 307 -0.97 -7.94 -7.99
C TYR A 307 -2.24 -8.72 -8.40
N ALA A 308 -3.39 -8.04 -8.52
CA ALA A 308 -4.64 -8.68 -8.91
C ALA A 308 -4.53 -9.35 -10.29
N GLY A 309 -3.94 -8.68 -11.28
CA GLY A 309 -3.77 -9.22 -12.62
C GLY A 309 -2.71 -10.32 -12.73
N ILE A 310 -1.72 -10.31 -11.83
CA ILE A 310 -0.74 -11.41 -11.74
C ILE A 310 -1.38 -12.65 -11.11
N ILE A 311 -2.15 -12.46 -10.03
CA ILE A 311 -2.88 -13.55 -9.39
C ILE A 311 -3.94 -14.14 -10.32
N GLU A 312 -4.64 -13.31 -11.09
CA GLU A 312 -5.58 -13.76 -12.11
C GLU A 312 -4.88 -14.65 -13.15
N GLU A 313 -3.76 -14.21 -13.73
CA GLU A 313 -2.99 -15.03 -14.69
C GLU A 313 -2.47 -16.34 -14.09
N LEU A 314 -2.05 -16.33 -12.83
CA LEU A 314 -1.61 -17.54 -12.13
C LEU A 314 -2.80 -18.47 -11.84
N TYR A 315 -3.94 -17.92 -11.44
CA TYR A 315 -5.14 -18.68 -11.10
C TYR A 315 -5.76 -19.35 -12.33
N ASP A 316 -5.74 -18.68 -13.49
CA ASP A 316 -6.24 -19.25 -14.76
C ASP A 316 -5.47 -20.51 -15.18
N LYS A 317 -4.18 -20.59 -14.82
CA LYS A 317 -3.32 -21.74 -15.10
C LYS A 317 -3.36 -22.79 -13.99
N HIS A 318 -3.52 -22.36 -12.74
CA HIS A 318 -3.44 -23.21 -11.54
C HIS A 318 -4.61 -22.99 -10.56
N PRO A 319 -5.87 -23.24 -10.98
CA PRO A 319 -7.05 -22.85 -10.19
C PRO A 319 -7.23 -23.66 -8.90
N GLU A 320 -6.78 -24.91 -8.88
CA GLU A 320 -6.87 -25.78 -7.70
C GLU A 320 -5.68 -25.63 -6.75
N ASP A 321 -4.54 -25.18 -7.27
CA ASP A 321 -3.24 -25.23 -6.60
C ASP A 321 -2.71 -23.87 -6.15
N LEU A 322 -3.39 -22.75 -6.45
CA LEU A 322 -2.92 -21.43 -6.04
C LEU A 322 -3.00 -21.25 -4.51
N GLY A 323 -1.89 -21.54 -3.84
CA GLY A 323 -1.75 -21.59 -2.40
C GLY A 323 -0.31 -21.86 -1.98
N ASN A 324 -0.11 -22.24 -0.73
CA ASN A 324 1.21 -22.58 -0.18
C ASN A 324 2.29 -21.53 -0.47
N TYR A 325 1.99 -20.27 -0.14
CA TYR A 325 2.93 -19.17 -0.27
C TYR A 325 2.90 -18.26 0.95
N TYR A 326 4.02 -17.58 1.19
CA TYR A 326 4.06 -16.44 2.08
C TYR A 326 3.71 -15.17 1.31
N LEU A 327 2.77 -14.39 1.83
CA LEU A 327 2.38 -13.10 1.28
C LEU A 327 3.12 -12.00 2.04
N LEU A 328 3.90 -11.19 1.32
CA LEU A 328 4.69 -10.11 1.88
C LEU A 328 4.20 -8.77 1.34
N TYR A 329 3.64 -7.94 2.21
CA TYR A 329 3.33 -6.54 1.89
C TYR A 329 4.45 -5.63 2.36
N TYR A 330 4.86 -4.68 1.52
CA TYR A 330 5.92 -3.74 1.89
C TYR A 330 5.61 -2.30 1.47
N VAL A 331 6.21 -1.35 2.17
CA VAL A 331 6.11 0.09 1.87
C VAL A 331 7.51 0.68 1.95
N LYS A 332 7.98 1.26 0.84
CA LYS A 332 9.32 1.89 0.74
C LYS A 332 10.44 0.94 1.20
N GLY A 333 10.40 -0.31 0.76
CA GLY A 333 11.36 -1.34 1.12
C GLY A 333 11.14 -1.98 2.49
N ILE A 334 10.25 -1.47 3.35
CA ILE A 334 9.99 -2.01 4.69
C ILE A 334 8.80 -2.95 4.67
N ILE A 335 8.98 -4.17 5.18
CA ILE A 335 7.91 -5.16 5.32
C ILE A 335 6.89 -4.66 6.36
N ARG A 336 5.61 -4.65 5.98
CA ARG A 336 4.48 -4.23 6.83
C ARG A 336 3.59 -5.39 7.26
N ASP A 337 3.54 -6.43 6.45
CA ASP A 337 2.80 -7.66 6.72
C ASP A 337 3.54 -8.83 6.07
N PHE A 338 3.60 -9.95 6.78
CA PHE A 338 4.18 -11.20 6.29
C PHE A 338 3.37 -12.35 6.87
N ASP A 339 2.74 -13.13 6.02
CA ASP A 339 1.78 -14.14 6.47
C ASP A 339 1.68 -15.32 5.52
N PHE A 340 1.26 -16.48 6.02
CA PHE A 340 1.09 -17.67 5.20
C PHE A 340 -0.31 -17.77 4.61
N VAL A 341 -0.38 -18.03 3.31
CA VAL A 341 -1.62 -18.31 2.57
C VAL A 341 -1.60 -19.76 2.12
N ASN A 342 -2.36 -20.59 2.85
CA ASN A 342 -2.50 -22.02 2.53
C ASN A 342 -3.21 -22.22 1.19
N ARG A 343 -4.36 -21.55 0.99
CA ARG A 343 -5.14 -21.63 -0.25
C ARG A 343 -5.77 -20.29 -0.56
N PHE A 344 -5.57 -19.80 -1.78
CA PHE A 344 -6.18 -18.56 -2.25
C PHE A 344 -7.53 -18.85 -2.95
N ARG A 345 -8.61 -18.32 -2.38
CA ARG A 345 -9.98 -18.42 -2.91
C ARG A 345 -10.30 -17.17 -3.72
N TYR A 346 -10.00 -17.23 -5.02
CA TYR A 346 -10.18 -16.11 -5.95
C TYR A 346 -11.66 -15.73 -6.10
N TYR A 347 -12.53 -16.69 -6.44
CA TYR A 347 -13.94 -16.44 -6.70
C TYR A 347 -14.79 -16.22 -5.44
N LEU A 348 -15.83 -15.40 -5.62
CA LEU A 348 -16.90 -15.14 -4.67
C LEU A 348 -18.19 -15.77 -5.21
N ARG A 349 -18.44 -17.02 -4.83
CA ARG A 349 -19.60 -17.80 -5.27
C ARG A 349 -20.66 -17.88 -4.19
N ALA A 350 -21.92 -17.80 -4.61
CA ALA A 350 -23.09 -18.15 -3.82
C ALA A 350 -23.21 -19.68 -3.68
N PRO A 351 -24.10 -20.20 -2.80
CA PRO A 351 -24.29 -21.65 -2.63
C PRO A 351 -24.68 -22.40 -3.91
N ASP A 352 -25.32 -21.71 -4.86
CA ASP A 352 -25.72 -22.24 -6.17
C ASP A 352 -24.60 -22.16 -7.23
N GLY A 353 -23.41 -21.68 -6.85
CA GLY A 353 -22.27 -21.50 -7.76
C GLY A 353 -22.30 -20.21 -8.57
N SER A 354 -23.33 -19.36 -8.43
CA SER A 354 -23.40 -18.07 -9.14
C SER A 354 -22.47 -17.01 -8.50
N PRO A 355 -22.05 -15.98 -9.26
CA PRO A 355 -21.34 -14.83 -8.68
C PRO A 355 -22.17 -14.12 -7.63
N TRP A 356 -21.53 -13.45 -6.67
CA TRP A 356 -22.24 -12.52 -5.79
C TRP A 356 -22.87 -11.40 -6.62
N ARG A 357 -24.07 -10.95 -6.23
CA ARG A 357 -24.81 -9.93 -6.97
C ARG A 357 -25.30 -8.80 -6.07
N VAL A 358 -25.17 -7.57 -6.56
CA VAL A 358 -25.88 -6.40 -6.02
C VAL A 358 -27.09 -6.16 -6.91
N GLN A 359 -28.28 -6.21 -6.33
CA GLN A 359 -29.53 -5.92 -7.02
C GLN A 359 -29.89 -4.45 -6.85
N GLN A 360 -30.57 -3.88 -7.85
CA GLN A 360 -31.16 -2.55 -7.74
C GLN A 360 -32.53 -2.66 -7.05
N LEU A 361 -32.52 -2.74 -5.72
CA LEU A 361 -33.72 -2.95 -4.89
C LEU A 361 -34.47 -1.64 -4.60
N ILE A 362 -33.73 -0.54 -4.49
CA ILE A 362 -34.26 0.81 -4.27
C ILE A 362 -33.79 1.75 -5.38
N LYS A 363 -34.33 2.98 -5.41
CA LYS A 363 -34.01 4.00 -6.42
C LYS A 363 -32.52 4.21 -6.54
N PHE A 364 -32.03 4.40 -7.77
CA PHE A 364 -30.65 4.70 -8.11
C PHE A 364 -29.66 3.56 -7.82
N GLY A 365 -28.88 3.20 -8.85
CA GLY A 365 -27.92 2.11 -8.82
C GLY A 365 -28.01 1.28 -10.09
N GLU A 366 -27.07 0.36 -10.24
CA GLU A 366 -27.05 -0.62 -11.32
C GLU A 366 -26.89 -2.00 -10.69
N ALA A 367 -27.45 -3.01 -11.33
CA ALA A 367 -27.17 -4.38 -10.94
C ALA A 367 -25.68 -4.67 -11.19
N LEU A 368 -24.97 -5.16 -10.18
CA LEU A 368 -23.55 -5.48 -10.28
C LEU A 368 -23.34 -6.97 -10.03
N SER A 369 -22.50 -7.58 -10.85
CA SER A 369 -21.96 -8.91 -10.60
C SER A 369 -20.57 -8.77 -9.99
N ILE A 370 -20.29 -9.56 -8.97
CA ILE A 370 -19.01 -9.60 -8.26
C ILE A 370 -18.54 -11.05 -8.29
N ASP A 371 -17.68 -11.35 -9.25
CA ASP A 371 -17.21 -12.70 -9.51
C ASP A 371 -16.05 -13.11 -8.60
N HIS A 372 -15.18 -12.15 -8.26
CA HIS A 372 -13.97 -12.43 -7.50
C HIS A 372 -13.60 -11.30 -6.51
N VAL A 373 -12.64 -11.58 -5.64
CA VAL A 373 -12.26 -10.68 -4.54
C VAL A 373 -11.79 -9.30 -5.00
N PHE A 374 -11.08 -9.21 -6.12
CA PHE A 374 -10.58 -7.91 -6.61
C PHE A 374 -11.69 -7.05 -7.22
N GLU A 375 -12.75 -7.65 -7.76
CA GLU A 375 -13.97 -6.90 -8.10
C GLU A 375 -14.67 -6.37 -6.87
N PHE A 376 -14.78 -7.16 -5.79
CA PHE A 376 -15.30 -6.66 -4.51
C PHE A 376 -14.46 -5.47 -4.01
N GLN A 377 -13.13 -5.57 -4.08
CA GLN A 377 -12.23 -4.47 -3.71
C GLN A 377 -12.46 -3.21 -4.55
N ARG A 378 -12.63 -3.37 -5.86
CA ARG A 378 -12.74 -2.27 -6.82
C ARG A 378 -14.13 -1.63 -6.86
N GLN A 379 -15.20 -2.42 -6.73
CA GLN A 379 -16.57 -1.98 -6.94
C GLN A 379 -17.28 -1.65 -5.61
N ILE A 380 -16.98 -2.37 -4.53
CA ILE A 380 -17.73 -2.26 -3.26
C ILE A 380 -17.04 -1.35 -2.26
N LEU A 381 -15.73 -1.54 -2.03
CA LEU A 381 -15.01 -0.78 -1.00
C LEU A 381 -15.00 0.74 -1.22
N PRO A 382 -14.89 1.27 -2.46
CA PRO A 382 -14.96 2.72 -2.68
C PRO A 382 -16.32 3.31 -2.28
N VAL A 383 -17.40 2.55 -2.47
CA VAL A 383 -18.75 2.98 -2.11
C VAL A 383 -18.92 2.93 -0.60
N ILE A 384 -18.73 1.77 0.02
CA ILE A 384 -19.08 1.57 1.44
C ILE A 384 -18.16 2.36 2.41
N LEU A 385 -16.93 2.67 1.99
CA LEU A 385 -15.96 3.46 2.75
C LEU A 385 -15.67 4.85 2.15
N ASN A 386 -16.55 5.41 1.33
CA ASN A 386 -16.45 6.77 0.76
C ASN A 386 -15.05 7.08 0.19
N ASN A 387 -14.52 6.21 -0.67
CA ASN A 387 -13.20 6.33 -1.30
C ASN A 387 -12.00 6.47 -0.34
N SER A 388 -12.18 6.17 0.95
CA SER A 388 -11.18 6.46 1.99
C SER A 388 -10.10 5.37 2.10
N LEU A 389 -10.45 4.12 1.80
CA LEU A 389 -9.51 2.98 1.79
C LEU A 389 -9.05 2.62 0.37
N VAL A 390 -10.00 2.58 -0.57
CA VAL A 390 -9.79 2.29 -1.99
C VAL A 390 -10.37 3.45 -2.78
N ARG A 391 -9.59 4.03 -3.69
CA ARG A 391 -10.02 5.13 -4.55
C ARG A 391 -9.65 4.84 -6.00
N LEU A 392 -10.61 5.02 -6.90
CA LEU A 392 -10.36 4.95 -8.34
C LEU A 392 -9.91 6.33 -8.84
N THR A 393 -8.84 6.37 -9.63
CA THR A 393 -8.29 7.57 -10.25
C THR A 393 -8.05 7.32 -11.74
N GLN A 394 -7.83 8.39 -12.51
CA GLN A 394 -7.46 8.27 -13.93
C GLN A 394 -6.18 7.45 -14.15
N LYS A 395 -5.28 7.41 -13.15
CA LYS A 395 -4.00 6.67 -13.19
C LYS A 395 -4.10 5.25 -12.61
N GLY A 396 -5.31 4.79 -12.28
CA GLY A 396 -5.55 3.49 -11.66
C GLY A 396 -6.07 3.57 -10.22
N MET A 397 -6.03 2.43 -9.53
CA MET A 397 -6.58 2.26 -8.18
C MET A 397 -5.53 2.58 -7.11
N VAL A 398 -5.88 3.45 -6.16
CA VAL A 398 -5.07 3.76 -4.98
C VAL A 398 -5.65 3.02 -3.78
N VAL A 399 -4.81 2.29 -3.05
CA VAL A 399 -5.22 1.44 -1.93
C VAL A 399 -4.33 1.69 -0.72
N LYS A 400 -4.93 1.83 0.48
CA LYS A 400 -4.21 2.25 1.71
C LYS A 400 -4.36 1.28 2.89
N TYR A 401 -3.94 0.03 2.75
CA TYR A 401 -3.99 -0.92 3.87
C TYR A 401 -2.97 -0.61 4.98
N PHE A 402 -1.71 -0.39 4.61
CA PHE A 402 -0.60 -0.20 5.56
C PHE A 402 0.03 1.20 5.50
N GLU A 403 -0.54 2.09 4.70
CA GLU A 403 -0.14 3.50 4.66
C GLU A 403 -0.84 4.31 5.75
N ASP A 404 -0.26 5.46 6.07
CA ASP A 404 -0.89 6.44 6.94
C ASP A 404 -2.12 7.02 6.25
N ILE A 405 -3.24 6.98 6.97
CA ILE A 405 -4.48 7.61 6.57
C ILE A 405 -4.70 8.77 7.54
N GLU A 406 -4.73 9.98 7.01
CA GLU A 406 -5.08 11.17 7.78
C GLU A 406 -6.58 11.42 7.70
N PRO A 407 -7.23 11.89 8.78
CA PRO A 407 -8.66 12.21 8.79
C PRO A 407 -9.09 13.14 7.64
N LYS A 408 -8.25 14.12 7.29
CA LYS A 408 -8.48 15.08 6.19
C LYS A 408 -8.60 14.46 4.81
N HIS A 409 -8.14 13.21 4.67
CA HIS A 409 -8.24 12.45 3.42
C HIS A 409 -9.43 11.50 3.40
N CYS A 410 -10.21 11.40 4.48
CA CYS A 410 -11.44 10.62 4.55
C CYS A 410 -12.65 11.55 4.42
N ASP A 411 -13.19 11.67 3.21
CA ASP A 411 -14.50 12.27 2.91
C ASP A 411 -14.84 13.52 3.76
N ASP A 412 -14.19 14.66 3.51
CA ASP A 412 -14.41 15.93 4.24
C ASP A 412 -14.15 15.86 5.75
N ASN A 413 -13.11 15.15 6.23
CA ASN A 413 -12.87 14.91 7.67
C ASN A 413 -13.97 14.08 8.36
N ASN A 414 -14.55 13.09 7.67
CA ASN A 414 -15.54 12.20 8.26
C ASN A 414 -14.91 11.26 9.29
N ALA A 415 -15.01 11.63 10.58
CA ALA A 415 -14.48 10.85 11.69
C ALA A 415 -15.08 9.43 11.80
N VAL A 416 -16.34 9.25 11.40
CA VAL A 416 -17.02 7.94 11.41
C VAL A 416 -16.39 7.03 10.37
N ILE A 417 -16.29 7.47 9.11
CA ILE A 417 -15.66 6.69 8.04
C ILE A 417 -14.20 6.41 8.35
N TYR A 418 -13.47 7.39 8.87
CA TYR A 418 -12.10 7.21 9.33
C TYR A 418 -11.98 6.14 10.42
N GLY A 419 -12.88 6.16 11.42
CA GLY A 419 -12.95 5.14 12.46
C GLY A 419 -13.22 3.75 11.89
N LEU A 420 -14.16 3.62 10.95
CA LEU A 420 -14.47 2.35 10.27
C LEU A 420 -13.25 1.82 9.49
N VAL A 421 -12.56 2.67 8.73
CA VAL A 421 -11.35 2.28 8.00
C VAL A 421 -10.27 1.79 8.97
N ARG A 422 -10.00 2.53 10.06
CA ARG A 422 -9.01 2.10 11.06
C ARG A 422 -9.37 0.79 11.72
N LYS A 423 -10.65 0.56 12.00
CA LYS A 423 -11.15 -0.64 12.67
C LYS A 423 -11.08 -1.87 11.76
N TYR A 424 -11.37 -1.73 10.47
CA TYR A 424 -11.61 -2.88 9.58
C TYR A 424 -10.62 -3.06 8.43
N ARG A 425 -9.70 -2.12 8.15
CA ARG A 425 -8.78 -2.25 6.99
C ARG A 425 -7.94 -3.52 6.99
N GLN A 426 -7.51 -4.01 8.16
CA GLN A 426 -6.76 -5.27 8.26
C GLN A 426 -7.64 -6.47 7.90
N ALA A 427 -8.85 -6.55 8.47
CA ALA A 427 -9.79 -7.63 8.18
C ALA A 427 -10.19 -7.66 6.70
N ILE A 428 -10.35 -6.48 6.08
CA ILE A 428 -10.59 -6.36 4.64
C ILE A 428 -9.37 -6.83 3.84
N TYR A 429 -8.15 -6.42 4.23
CA TYR A 429 -6.92 -6.90 3.58
C TYR A 429 -6.81 -8.43 3.65
N ASP A 430 -7.04 -9.02 4.81
CA ASP A 430 -6.99 -10.46 5.01
C ASP A 430 -8.09 -11.20 4.21
N PHE A 431 -9.28 -10.59 4.07
CA PHE A 431 -10.37 -11.10 3.23
C PHE A 431 -10.00 -11.10 1.74
N ILE A 432 -9.36 -10.03 1.24
CA ILE A 432 -9.03 -9.86 -0.18
C ILE A 432 -7.78 -10.65 -0.57
N TYR A 433 -6.70 -10.57 0.23
CA TYR A 433 -5.38 -11.06 -0.18
C TYR A 433 -4.98 -12.39 0.46
N LYS A 434 -5.58 -12.76 1.59
CA LYS A 434 -5.23 -13.99 2.34
C LYS A 434 -6.35 -15.02 2.40
N SER A 435 -7.50 -14.74 1.76
CA SER A 435 -8.68 -15.60 1.78
C SER A 435 -9.25 -15.91 3.18
N ARG A 436 -8.94 -15.06 4.17
CA ARG A 436 -9.44 -15.20 5.54
C ARG A 436 -10.82 -14.56 5.67
N ARG A 437 -11.85 -15.31 5.29
CA ARG A 437 -13.24 -14.83 5.26
C ARG A 437 -13.80 -14.52 6.66
N SER A 438 -13.31 -15.19 7.70
CA SER A 438 -13.76 -15.01 9.08
C SER A 438 -13.44 -13.63 9.68
N GLY A 439 -12.51 -12.87 9.09
CA GLY A 439 -12.15 -11.53 9.59
C GLY A 439 -13.24 -10.48 9.34
N LEU A 440 -13.98 -10.58 8.22
CA LEU A 440 -15.07 -9.66 7.87
C LEU A 440 -16.41 -10.32 8.21
N THR A 441 -16.75 -10.33 9.50
CA THR A 441 -17.95 -11.00 10.04
C THR A 441 -19.25 -10.26 9.70
N ALA A 442 -20.39 -10.94 9.91
CA ALA A 442 -21.73 -10.34 9.88
C ALA A 442 -21.80 -9.02 10.67
N ALA A 443 -21.28 -9.01 11.90
CA ALA A 443 -21.27 -7.83 12.77
C ALA A 443 -20.37 -6.71 12.24
N ALA A 444 -19.22 -7.04 11.66
CA ALA A 444 -18.32 -6.07 11.05
C ALA A 444 -18.97 -5.43 9.81
N PHE A 445 -19.59 -6.23 8.95
CA PHE A 445 -20.29 -5.74 7.77
C PHE A 445 -21.47 -4.84 8.17
N ARG A 446 -22.29 -5.26 9.15
CA ARG A 446 -23.36 -4.42 9.72
C ARG A 446 -22.83 -3.08 10.22
N ASP A 447 -21.74 -3.07 10.99
CA ASP A 447 -21.18 -1.83 11.54
C ASP A 447 -20.70 -0.89 10.42
N ILE A 448 -19.95 -1.40 9.43
CA ILE A 448 -19.52 -0.63 8.26
C ILE A 448 -20.71 0.02 7.55
N MET A 449 -21.73 -0.77 7.23
CA MET A 449 -22.88 -0.31 6.46
C MET A 449 -23.75 0.66 7.28
N SER A 450 -24.18 0.26 8.48
CA SER A 450 -25.10 1.06 9.31
C SER A 450 -24.48 2.37 9.79
N SER A 451 -23.23 2.34 10.28
CA SER A 451 -22.53 3.55 10.73
C SER A 451 -22.20 4.46 9.55
N GLY A 452 -21.79 3.88 8.41
CA GLY A 452 -21.50 4.62 7.19
C GLY A 452 -22.74 5.32 6.61
N ILE A 453 -23.87 4.62 6.50
CA ILE A 453 -25.13 5.18 5.98
C ILE A 453 -25.67 6.28 6.90
N ARG A 454 -25.64 6.08 8.23
CA ARG A 454 -26.05 7.12 9.19
C ARG A 454 -25.19 8.38 9.05
N SER A 455 -23.89 8.21 8.87
CA SER A 455 -22.98 9.33 8.64
C SER A 455 -23.24 10.04 7.31
N ASP A 456 -23.56 9.32 6.24
CA ASP A 456 -23.88 9.94 4.96
C ASP A 456 -25.20 10.74 5.01
N ILE A 457 -26.21 10.22 5.72
CA ILE A 457 -27.48 10.91 5.96
C ILE A 457 -27.25 12.21 6.75
N SER A 458 -26.55 12.16 7.89
CA SER A 458 -26.35 13.33 8.74
C SER A 458 -25.53 14.43 8.06
N ARG A 459 -24.64 14.05 7.14
CA ARG A 459 -23.81 14.96 6.35
C ARG A 459 -24.48 15.41 5.04
N GLY A 460 -25.72 14.99 4.80
CA GLY A 460 -26.49 15.40 3.63
C GLY A 460 -25.88 14.94 2.30
N LYS A 461 -25.21 13.78 2.26
CA LYS A 461 -24.72 13.19 1.01
C LYS A 461 -25.88 12.93 0.05
N THR A 462 -25.57 12.81 -1.24
CA THR A 462 -26.59 12.68 -2.28
C THR A 462 -27.40 11.38 -2.11
N PRO A 463 -28.70 11.39 -2.48
CA PRO A 463 -29.51 10.17 -2.45
C PRO A 463 -28.88 9.03 -3.26
N PHE A 464 -28.26 9.35 -4.40
CA PHE A 464 -27.55 8.36 -5.22
C PHE A 464 -26.53 7.56 -4.40
N HIS A 465 -25.67 8.24 -3.63
CA HIS A 465 -24.63 7.60 -2.82
C HIS A 465 -25.22 6.73 -1.69
N ILE A 466 -26.24 7.24 -1.00
CA ILE A 466 -26.92 6.51 0.09
C ILE A 466 -27.62 5.26 -0.45
N CYS A 467 -28.32 5.40 -1.58
CA CYS A 467 -29.02 4.30 -2.22
C CYS A 467 -28.08 3.20 -2.71
N GLN A 468 -26.93 3.57 -3.29
CA GLN A 468 -25.91 2.59 -3.69
C GLN A 468 -25.43 1.76 -2.48
N LYS A 469 -25.13 2.40 -1.35
CA LYS A 469 -24.77 1.68 -0.12
C LYS A 469 -25.87 0.77 0.38
N LEU A 470 -27.12 1.23 0.38
CA LEU A 470 -28.26 0.42 0.80
C LEU A 470 -28.47 -0.80 -0.10
N ASN A 471 -28.40 -0.63 -1.43
CA ASN A 471 -28.46 -1.73 -2.39
C ASN A 471 -27.34 -2.76 -2.13
N ILE A 472 -26.11 -2.31 -1.86
CA ILE A 472 -25.00 -3.18 -1.46
C ILE A 472 -25.32 -3.91 -0.14
N TRP A 473 -25.78 -3.19 0.88
CA TRP A 473 -26.05 -3.77 2.20
C TRP A 473 -27.12 -4.86 2.11
N PHE A 474 -28.25 -4.58 1.47
CA PHE A 474 -29.37 -5.50 1.35
C PHE A 474 -29.02 -6.71 0.49
N SER A 475 -28.29 -6.52 -0.61
CA SER A 475 -27.97 -7.61 -1.53
C SER A 475 -26.86 -8.52 -1.01
N LEU A 476 -25.83 -7.96 -0.35
CA LEU A 476 -24.66 -8.73 0.05
C LEU A 476 -24.73 -9.30 1.47
N ASN A 477 -25.70 -8.89 2.31
CA ASN A 477 -25.75 -9.33 3.71
C ASN A 477 -25.78 -10.86 3.84
N GLY A 478 -26.58 -11.56 3.02
CA GLY A 478 -26.71 -13.02 3.09
C GLY A 478 -25.39 -13.77 2.91
N TYR A 479 -24.41 -13.18 2.21
CA TYR A 479 -23.09 -13.78 2.03
C TYR A 479 -22.17 -13.64 3.27
N PHE A 480 -22.45 -12.66 4.15
CA PHE A 480 -21.71 -12.45 5.40
C PHE A 480 -22.47 -12.97 6.63
N ASP A 481 -23.78 -13.09 6.51
CA ASP A 481 -24.76 -13.38 7.56
C ASP A 481 -25.89 -14.24 6.98
N PRO A 482 -25.66 -15.56 6.78
CA PRO A 482 -26.63 -16.46 6.16
C PRO A 482 -27.97 -16.54 6.91
N ASP A 483 -27.95 -16.34 8.23
CA ASP A 483 -29.15 -16.34 9.07
C ASP A 483 -29.89 -14.99 9.06
N HIS A 484 -29.39 -14.00 8.31
CA HIS A 484 -29.92 -12.64 8.24
C HIS A 484 -30.11 -11.99 9.62
N SER A 485 -29.29 -12.35 10.60
CA SER A 485 -29.36 -11.84 11.98
C SER A 485 -29.20 -10.32 12.06
N ASN A 486 -28.47 -9.70 11.12
CA ASN A 486 -28.34 -8.26 10.96
C ASN A 486 -29.67 -7.56 10.65
N PHE A 487 -30.62 -8.30 10.10
CA PHE A 487 -31.97 -7.86 9.76
C PHE A 487 -33.05 -8.65 10.51
N ASN A 488 -32.72 -9.25 11.66
CA ASN A 488 -33.65 -10.07 12.47
C ASN A 488 -34.28 -11.24 11.72
N GLY A 489 -33.50 -11.91 10.87
CA GLY A 489 -33.96 -13.03 10.05
C GLY A 489 -34.62 -12.62 8.73
N ILE A 490 -34.67 -11.32 8.40
CA ILE A 490 -35.31 -10.83 7.18
C ILE A 490 -34.31 -10.83 6.03
N ASN A 491 -34.62 -11.54 4.95
CA ASN A 491 -33.92 -11.39 3.69
C ASN A 491 -34.40 -10.13 2.94
N MET A 492 -33.75 -9.00 3.20
CA MET A 492 -34.11 -7.70 2.61
C MET A 492 -34.22 -7.71 1.07
N SER A 493 -33.41 -8.53 0.38
CA SER A 493 -33.46 -8.60 -1.09
C SER A 493 -34.77 -9.19 -1.63
N GLU A 494 -35.38 -10.12 -0.90
CA GLU A 494 -36.68 -10.72 -1.23
C GLU A 494 -37.84 -9.92 -0.65
N THR A 495 -37.67 -9.37 0.56
CA THR A 495 -38.73 -8.68 1.29
C THR A 495 -39.04 -7.29 0.73
N ILE A 496 -38.05 -6.54 0.22
CA ILE A 496 -38.30 -5.18 -0.32
C ILE A 496 -39.32 -5.20 -1.47
N PRO A 497 -39.20 -6.05 -2.51
CA PRO A 497 -40.23 -6.16 -3.56
C PRO A 497 -41.63 -6.48 -3.02
N GLN A 498 -41.73 -7.37 -2.03
CA GLN A 498 -43.01 -7.73 -1.40
C GLN A 498 -43.63 -6.55 -0.64
N LEU A 499 -42.81 -5.80 0.10
CA LEU A 499 -43.24 -4.60 0.82
C LEU A 499 -43.69 -3.50 -0.15
N MET A 500 -42.98 -3.31 -1.27
CA MET A 500 -43.41 -2.39 -2.34
C MET A 500 -44.79 -2.75 -2.88
N GLU A 501 -45.04 -4.02 -3.17
CA GLU A 501 -46.35 -4.47 -3.63
C GLU A 501 -47.43 -4.29 -2.55
N LYS A 502 -47.12 -4.58 -1.29
CA LYS A 502 -48.02 -4.29 -0.17
C LYS A 502 -48.34 -2.80 -0.08
N MET A 503 -47.38 -1.90 -0.31
CA MET A 503 -47.64 -0.46 -0.35
C MET A 503 -48.62 -0.09 -1.48
N ARG A 504 -48.52 -0.72 -2.66
CA ARG A 504 -49.50 -0.50 -3.76
C ARG A 504 -50.89 -0.98 -3.40
N GLN A 505 -51.01 -2.13 -2.75
CA GLN A 505 -52.30 -2.67 -2.28
C GLN A 505 -52.94 -1.77 -1.23
N VAL A 506 -52.16 -1.26 -0.26
CA VAL A 506 -52.67 -0.31 0.75
C VAL A 506 -53.09 1.01 0.09
N ALA A 507 -52.25 1.53 -0.81
CA ALA A 507 -52.49 2.79 -1.50
C ALA A 507 -53.69 2.73 -2.46
N ASN A 508 -53.94 1.62 -3.15
CA ASN A 508 -54.96 1.50 -4.21
C ASN A 508 -56.20 0.69 -3.80
N ALA A 509 -56.02 -0.41 -3.08
CA ALA A 509 -57.04 -1.42 -2.80
C ALA A 509 -57.48 -1.50 -1.32
N GLY A 510 -56.93 -0.65 -0.44
CA GLY A 510 -57.38 -0.55 0.96
C GLY A 510 -56.91 -1.67 1.87
N ALA A 511 -55.81 -2.36 1.53
CA ALA A 511 -55.17 -3.34 2.42
C ALA A 511 -54.63 -2.68 3.71
N HIS A 512 -54.31 -3.50 4.72
CA HIS A 512 -53.82 -3.06 6.03
C HIS A 512 -52.37 -3.44 6.30
N PHE A 513 -51.69 -2.72 7.21
CA PHE A 513 -50.37 -3.14 7.71
C PHE A 513 -50.51 -4.24 8.76
N GLU A 514 -50.13 -5.46 8.39
CA GLU A 514 -50.22 -6.65 9.25
C GLU A 514 -48.90 -6.98 9.97
N THR A 515 -47.77 -6.42 9.52
CA THR A 515 -46.45 -6.73 10.07
C THR A 515 -45.67 -5.46 10.47
N PRO A 516 -44.74 -5.56 11.45
CA PRO A 516 -43.85 -4.45 11.80
C PRO A 516 -43.04 -3.92 10.61
N GLU A 517 -42.67 -4.79 9.67
CA GLU A 517 -41.92 -4.45 8.46
C GLU A 517 -42.78 -3.61 7.51
N ALA A 518 -44.04 -4.00 7.28
CA ALA A 518 -44.98 -3.23 6.48
C ALA A 518 -45.21 -1.83 7.08
N PHE A 519 -45.37 -1.74 8.39
CA PHE A 519 -45.45 -0.48 9.11
C PHE A 519 -44.20 0.39 8.93
N ALA A 520 -43.01 -0.17 9.18
CA ALA A 520 -41.76 0.59 9.07
C ALA A 520 -41.50 1.07 7.63
N PHE A 521 -41.74 0.22 6.64
CA PHE A 521 -41.58 0.57 5.23
C PHE A 521 -42.57 1.66 4.80
N GLY A 522 -43.84 1.51 5.17
CA GLY A 522 -44.88 2.51 4.91
C GLY A 522 -44.62 3.85 5.61
N ALA A 523 -44.10 3.82 6.84
CA ALA A 523 -43.67 5.03 7.54
C ALA A 523 -42.56 5.75 6.76
N GLY A 524 -41.60 5.02 6.18
CA GLY A 524 -40.54 5.58 5.34
C GLY A 524 -41.10 6.32 4.12
N GLN A 525 -42.08 5.71 3.43
CA GLN A 525 -42.76 6.29 2.27
C GLN A 525 -43.52 7.58 2.63
N VAL A 526 -44.22 7.59 3.76
CA VAL A 526 -44.92 8.76 4.29
C VAL A 526 -43.94 9.88 4.65
N ILE A 527 -42.84 9.56 5.34
CA ILE A 527 -41.80 10.53 5.70
C ILE A 527 -41.19 11.17 4.46
N TYR A 528 -40.89 10.38 3.41
CA TYR A 528 -40.39 10.91 2.16
C TYR A 528 -41.36 11.92 1.53
N PHE A 529 -42.64 11.57 1.45
CA PHE A 529 -43.67 12.46 0.93
C PHE A 529 -43.74 13.78 1.70
N LEU A 530 -43.79 13.71 3.04
CA LEU A 530 -43.88 14.89 3.90
C LEU A 530 -42.67 15.82 3.73
N LEU A 531 -41.44 15.26 3.75
CA LEU A 531 -40.22 16.05 3.61
C LEU A 531 -40.09 16.68 2.20
N ARG A 532 -40.68 16.07 1.18
CA ARG A 532 -40.73 16.64 -0.17
C ARG A 532 -41.50 17.97 -0.21
N GLN A 533 -42.47 18.17 0.67
CA GLN A 533 -43.30 19.39 0.74
C GLN A 533 -42.56 20.63 1.28
N SER A 534 -41.37 20.46 1.87
CA SER A 534 -40.56 21.60 2.30
C SER A 534 -40.34 22.60 1.15
N LYS A 535 -40.31 23.91 1.40
CA LYS A 535 -39.97 24.93 0.39
C LYS A 535 -38.52 25.42 0.48
N THR A 536 -37.73 24.85 1.39
CA THR A 536 -36.31 25.18 1.55
C THR A 536 -35.54 24.88 0.27
N GLU A 537 -34.71 25.82 -0.19
CA GLU A 537 -33.89 25.66 -1.40
C GLU A 537 -32.86 24.50 -1.27
N ASN A 538 -32.25 24.33 -0.10
CA ASN A 538 -31.28 23.26 0.18
C ASN A 538 -31.90 22.08 0.96
N LYS A 539 -32.71 21.25 0.29
CA LYS A 539 -33.22 20.00 0.90
C LYS A 539 -32.13 18.94 0.90
N THR A 540 -31.63 18.60 2.09
CA THR A 540 -30.76 17.44 2.27
C THR A 540 -31.48 16.34 3.02
N HIS A 541 -31.02 15.09 2.86
CA HIS A 541 -31.56 13.96 3.61
C HIS A 541 -31.23 13.99 5.11
N ALA A 542 -30.45 14.98 5.59
CA ALA A 542 -30.26 15.21 7.02
C ALA A 542 -31.59 15.48 7.75
N LEU A 543 -32.62 15.96 7.04
CA LEU A 543 -33.99 16.09 7.56
C LEU A 543 -34.63 14.76 8.02
N LEU A 544 -34.04 13.62 7.66
CA LEU A 544 -34.47 12.30 8.12
C LEU A 544 -34.03 12.01 9.57
N GLU A 545 -33.01 12.71 10.08
CA GLU A 545 -32.37 12.43 11.38
C GLU A 545 -33.36 12.37 12.57
N PRO A 546 -34.34 13.28 12.71
CA PRO A 546 -35.32 13.24 13.81
C PRO A 546 -36.13 11.94 13.87
N PHE A 547 -36.34 11.28 12.72
CA PHE A 547 -37.06 10.00 12.62
C PHE A 547 -36.15 8.82 12.93
N THR A 548 -34.89 8.86 12.48
CA THR A 548 -33.92 7.77 12.66
C THR A 548 -33.53 7.50 14.11
N GLN A 549 -33.71 8.50 14.98
CA GLN A 549 -33.37 8.42 16.40
C GLN A 549 -34.50 7.80 17.26
N LYS A 550 -35.70 7.58 16.71
CA LYS A 550 -36.84 7.05 17.47
C LYS A 550 -36.72 5.55 17.69
N THR A 551 -37.09 5.10 18.88
CA THR A 551 -36.91 3.69 19.30
C THR A 551 -38.20 2.87 19.30
N ASN A 552 -39.37 3.52 19.35
CA ASN A 552 -40.68 2.85 19.33
C ASN A 552 -41.67 3.53 18.36
N PRO A 553 -42.72 2.81 17.91
CA PRO A 553 -43.71 3.32 16.96
C PRO A 553 -44.35 4.64 17.35
N ASP A 554 -44.71 4.83 18.62
CA ASP A 554 -45.46 6.01 19.04
C ASP A 554 -44.62 7.28 18.97
N MET A 555 -43.34 7.20 19.35
CA MET A 555 -42.40 8.31 19.15
C MET A 555 -42.20 8.64 17.67
N LEU A 556 -42.18 7.63 16.79
CA LEU A 556 -42.07 7.85 15.34
C LEU A 556 -43.33 8.51 14.79
N LYS A 557 -44.52 8.02 15.15
CA LYS A 557 -45.80 8.61 14.76
C LYS A 557 -45.93 10.05 15.23
N GLN A 558 -45.53 10.35 16.47
CA GLN A 558 -45.52 11.73 16.98
C GLN A 558 -44.64 12.65 16.15
N GLU A 559 -43.46 12.18 15.73
CA GLU A 559 -42.58 12.97 14.85
C GLU A 559 -43.19 13.16 13.45
N ILE A 560 -43.79 12.10 12.89
CA ILE A 560 -44.51 12.17 11.61
C ILE A 560 -45.66 13.18 11.70
N ALA A 561 -46.45 13.14 12.77
CA ALA A 561 -47.55 14.08 13.01
C ALA A 561 -47.06 15.54 13.11
N ARG A 562 -45.96 15.79 13.83
CA ARG A 562 -45.34 17.13 13.92
C ARG A 562 -44.91 17.66 12.56
N VAL A 563 -44.32 16.81 11.73
CA VAL A 563 -43.87 17.20 10.39
C VAL A 563 -45.07 17.39 9.44
N PHE A 564 -46.11 16.57 9.57
CA PHE A 564 -47.38 16.80 8.88
C PHE A 564 -47.98 18.16 9.26
N ASP A 565 -48.07 18.49 10.55
CA ASP A 565 -48.59 19.78 11.01
C ASP A 565 -47.85 20.98 10.44
N ARG A 566 -46.54 20.83 10.22
CA ARG A 566 -45.69 21.85 9.61
C ARG A 566 -46.02 22.07 8.13
N TYR A 567 -46.38 21.02 7.39
CA TYR A 567 -46.54 21.08 5.93
C TYR A 567 -47.98 20.89 5.43
N LYS A 568 -48.96 20.71 6.32
CA LYS A 568 -50.36 20.42 5.96
C LYS A 568 -51.02 21.40 4.99
N GLN A 569 -50.58 22.67 4.97
CA GLN A 569 -51.10 23.69 4.06
C GLN A 569 -50.70 23.46 2.59
N GLU A 570 -49.65 22.67 2.34
CA GLU A 570 -49.14 22.35 1.00
C GLU A 570 -49.69 21.01 0.48
N ILE A 571 -50.47 20.30 1.29
CA ILE A 571 -50.99 18.97 0.95
C ILE A 571 -52.43 19.12 0.48
N SER A 572 -52.69 18.75 -0.78
CA SER A 572 -54.05 18.80 -1.35
C SER A 572 -54.99 17.84 -0.62
N PHE A 573 -56.18 18.30 -0.29
CA PHE A 573 -57.21 17.51 0.39
C PHE A 573 -57.89 16.53 -0.57
N GLY A 574 -57.95 15.23 -0.22
CA GLY A 574 -58.68 14.20 -0.97
C GLY A 574 -58.44 12.78 -0.44
N GLN A 575 -59.23 11.77 -0.84
CA GLN A 575 -58.98 10.36 -0.50
C GLN A 575 -57.88 9.74 -1.38
N GLY A 576 -56.68 10.31 -1.32
CA GLY A 576 -55.52 9.90 -2.11
C GLY A 576 -54.76 8.73 -1.50
N ARG A 577 -53.70 8.31 -2.21
CA ARG A 577 -52.78 7.26 -1.76
C ARG A 577 -52.04 7.66 -0.48
N PHE A 578 -51.75 8.95 -0.32
CA PHE A 578 -51.08 9.48 0.87
C PHE A 578 -51.93 9.28 2.13
N GLU A 579 -53.22 9.65 2.09
CA GLU A 579 -54.12 9.56 3.24
C GLU A 579 -54.31 8.11 3.69
N ARG A 580 -54.40 7.17 2.73
CA ARG A 580 -54.49 5.74 3.03
C ARG A 580 -53.23 5.22 3.73
N LEU A 581 -52.04 5.53 3.21
CA LEU A 581 -50.78 5.13 3.85
C LEU A 581 -50.60 5.80 5.22
N MET A 582 -50.88 7.11 5.32
CA MET A 582 -50.78 7.86 6.57
C MET A 582 -51.74 7.31 7.64
N ARG A 583 -52.96 6.91 7.24
CA ARG A 583 -53.93 6.24 8.12
C ARG A 583 -53.37 4.94 8.69
N GLU A 584 -52.82 4.08 7.85
CA GLU A 584 -52.24 2.81 8.32
C GLU A 584 -50.99 3.02 9.20
N VAL A 585 -50.14 4.01 8.89
CA VAL A 585 -48.97 4.37 9.73
C VAL A 585 -49.42 4.86 11.12
N LEU A 586 -50.35 5.81 11.18
CA LEU A 586 -50.81 6.36 12.46
C LEU A 586 -51.65 5.36 13.26
N GLY A 587 -52.41 4.49 12.58
CA GLY A 587 -53.28 3.48 13.18
C GLY A 587 -52.57 2.20 13.64
N TYR A 588 -51.32 1.97 13.25
CA TYR A 588 -50.58 0.75 13.59
C TYR A 588 -50.38 0.62 15.12
N SER A 589 -50.88 -0.43 15.76
CA SER A 589 -50.78 -0.64 17.21
C SER A 589 -49.91 -1.84 17.60
N GLY A 590 -49.28 -2.52 16.63
CA GLY A 590 -48.46 -3.71 16.88
C GLY A 590 -47.12 -3.39 17.55
N PRO A 591 -46.50 -4.37 18.24
CA PRO A 591 -45.17 -4.22 18.79
C PRO A 591 -44.13 -4.09 17.66
N ALA A 592 -43.19 -3.15 17.79
CA ALA A 592 -42.08 -3.02 16.86
C ALA A 592 -40.85 -2.38 17.54
N ASP A 593 -39.67 -2.98 17.39
CA ASP A 593 -38.40 -2.35 17.79
C ASP A 593 -37.85 -1.58 16.59
N LEU A 594 -37.98 -0.25 16.61
CA LEU A 594 -37.54 0.57 15.48
C LEU A 594 -36.03 0.57 15.26
N ARG A 595 -35.23 0.23 16.29
CA ARG A 595 -33.78 0.09 16.11
C ARG A 595 -33.47 -1.08 15.17
N LYS A 596 -34.27 -2.13 15.28
CA LYS A 596 -34.19 -3.36 14.48
C LYS A 596 -34.77 -3.17 13.08
N LEU A 597 -35.83 -2.36 12.95
CA LEU A 597 -36.50 -2.07 11.67
C LEU A 597 -35.92 -0.85 10.94
N PHE A 598 -34.88 -0.23 11.49
CA PHE A 598 -34.21 0.92 10.86
C PHE A 598 -33.83 0.67 9.39
N PRO A 599 -33.28 -0.49 8.99
CA PRO A 599 -32.99 -0.76 7.58
C PRO A 599 -34.26 -0.83 6.71
N VAL A 600 -35.37 -1.35 7.25
CA VAL A 600 -36.68 -1.43 6.57
C VAL A 600 -37.29 -0.03 6.39
N LEU A 601 -37.20 0.82 7.41
CA LEU A 601 -37.61 2.22 7.35
C LEU A 601 -36.83 2.98 6.25
N LEU A 602 -35.51 2.81 6.19
CA LEU A 602 -34.68 3.40 5.15
C LEU A 602 -35.03 2.86 3.76
N ALA A 603 -35.28 1.55 3.64
CA ALA A 603 -35.72 0.96 2.38
C ALA A 603 -37.02 1.61 1.89
N GLY A 604 -38.01 1.81 2.78
CA GLY A 604 -39.24 2.50 2.44
C GLY A 604 -39.04 3.97 2.04
N TYR A 605 -38.17 4.69 2.74
CA TYR A 605 -37.87 6.10 2.45
C TYR A 605 -37.16 6.32 1.11
N PHE A 606 -36.22 5.43 0.76
CA PHE A 606 -35.42 5.54 -0.47
C PHE A 606 -35.99 4.75 -1.66
N SER A 607 -37.07 3.99 -1.46
CA SER A 607 -37.81 3.35 -2.55
C SER A 607 -38.60 4.34 -3.39
N GLU A 608 -39.13 3.89 -4.52
CA GLU A 608 -40.07 4.70 -5.28
C GLU A 608 -41.40 4.87 -4.54
N PRO A 609 -41.86 6.12 -4.32
CA PRO A 609 -43.13 6.29 -3.63
C PRO A 609 -44.30 5.97 -4.52
N VAL A 610 -45.04 4.94 -4.10
CA VAL A 610 -46.34 4.55 -4.68
C VAL A 610 -47.33 5.71 -4.70
N ILE A 611 -47.15 6.70 -3.82
CA ILE A 611 -47.94 7.94 -3.76
C ILE A 611 -47.84 8.73 -5.08
N PHE A 612 -46.73 8.63 -5.81
CA PHE A 612 -46.48 9.35 -7.07
C PHE A 612 -46.64 8.49 -8.33
N GLU A 613 -46.92 7.19 -8.23
CA GLU A 613 -47.17 6.35 -9.41
C GLU A 613 -48.41 6.86 -10.18
N GLN A 614 -48.48 6.67 -11.49
CA GLN A 614 -49.69 7.00 -12.25
C GLN A 614 -50.85 6.04 -11.90
N ARG A 615 -52.11 6.44 -12.16
CA ARG A 615 -53.26 5.53 -12.00
C ARG A 615 -53.29 4.56 -13.19
N PRO A 616 -53.60 3.28 -12.98
CA PRO A 616 -53.65 2.29 -14.08
C PRO A 616 -54.70 2.57 -15.18
N ASN A 617 -55.55 3.60 -15.05
CA ASN A 617 -56.64 3.92 -15.99
C ASN A 617 -56.41 5.21 -16.82
N ASP A 618 -55.18 5.71 -16.92
CA ASP A 618 -54.84 6.82 -17.82
C ASP A 618 -53.88 6.36 -18.95
N GLN A 619 -54.30 5.35 -19.72
CA GLN A 619 -53.77 5.03 -21.07
C GLN A 619 -54.91 4.99 -22.08
#